data_AF-A0A972V276-F1
#
_entry.id   AF-A0A972V276-F1
#
_cell.length_a   1.000
_cell.length_b   1.000
_cell.length_c   1.000
_cell.angle_alpha   90.00
_cell.angle_beta   90.00
_cell.angle_gamma   90.00
#
_symmetry.space_group_name_H-M   'P 1'
#
loop_
_entity.id
_entity.type
_entity.pdbx_description
1 polymer ?
#
loop_
_entity_poly.entity_id
_entity_poly.type
_entity_poly.pdbx_seq_one_letter_code
_entity_poly.pdbx_strand_id
1 'polypeptide(L)'
;MTTTYSRLKVLLAFVVLFLISTALKAQNSELYINEFKASNTRGIKDDFSEFSDWIELYNSSITELNLDGYFITDNKNDSTKWSFPAYIMPAQSYLTVFASGKDLKSLPITWKTVVNQGDTWRYKIPNANISGWINLEYDDSAWSSGNSGFGYGDSDDNTNIANRTISVYTRKEFTIENLASITRAIFHVDYDDAFIAYINGMEIARANIGTPGTPVNWNASAIVDREARMYSGGLPEEYEIYDISSFLTEGTNVLAVEIHNVSAGSSDMSLIPFLSLGYSSYNGIPYKNEILGLPGSFLHTNFKLDAGGEFIGLYNASGAVIDSLTFFEQVADISYGRAVNDPNQWGFQVVSTPGEKNVPDFLELPEKPQFSISGGFYNGTQTLTITAQSATDKIYSPPMVQIL
;
A
#
# COMPACT_ATOMS: atom_id res chain seq x y z
N MET A 1 -53.95 -3.18 57.32
CA MET A 1 -52.60 -3.67 56.94
C MET A 1 -52.50 -4.20 55.50
N THR A 2 -53.59 -4.25 54.72
CA THR A 2 -53.63 -4.86 53.38
C THR A 2 -53.55 -3.87 52.20
N THR A 3 -53.78 -2.58 52.42
CA THR A 3 -53.79 -1.55 51.36
C THR A 3 -52.41 -0.95 51.05
N THR A 4 -51.46 -1.02 51.97
CA THR A 4 -50.10 -0.48 51.79
C THR A 4 -49.21 -1.41 50.95
N TYR A 5 -49.44 -2.73 51.03
CA TYR A 5 -48.66 -3.74 50.29
C TYR A 5 -48.97 -3.79 48.79
N SER A 6 -50.18 -3.40 48.35
CA SER A 6 -50.52 -3.40 46.92
C SER A 6 -49.95 -2.20 46.17
N ARG A 7 -49.87 -1.03 46.82
CA ARG A 7 -49.26 0.17 46.25
C ARG A 7 -47.74 0.05 46.08
N LEU A 8 -47.07 -0.69 46.97
CA LEU A 8 -45.62 -0.93 46.88
C LEU A 8 -45.26 -1.88 45.73
N LYS A 9 -46.09 -2.89 45.41
CA LYS A 9 -45.88 -3.79 44.27
C LYS A 9 -46.12 -3.13 42.91
N VAL A 10 -47.11 -2.22 42.83
CA VAL A 10 -47.37 -1.45 41.60
C VAL A 10 -46.25 -0.42 41.36
N LEU A 11 -45.76 0.25 42.41
CA LEU A 11 -44.65 1.18 42.29
C LEU A 11 -43.32 0.48 41.88
N LEU A 12 -43.06 -0.72 42.41
CA LEU A 12 -41.87 -1.52 42.04
C LEU A 12 -41.93 -2.01 40.58
N ALA A 13 -43.12 -2.39 40.09
CA ALA A 13 -43.31 -2.83 38.70
C ALA A 13 -43.12 -1.67 37.69
N PHE A 14 -43.56 -0.45 38.02
CA PHE A 14 -43.32 0.73 37.18
C PHE A 14 -41.85 1.20 37.22
N VAL A 15 -41.15 1.07 38.36
CA VAL A 15 -39.72 1.38 38.46
C VAL A 15 -38.88 0.34 37.70
N VAL A 16 -39.25 -0.94 37.74
CA VAL A 16 -38.58 -1.98 36.95
C VAL A 16 -38.88 -1.83 35.44
N LEU A 17 -40.10 -1.46 35.03
CA LEU A 17 -40.39 -1.15 33.62
C LEU A 17 -39.69 0.13 33.13
N PHE A 18 -39.53 1.15 33.98
CA PHE A 18 -38.80 2.39 33.64
C PHE A 18 -37.28 2.19 33.60
N LEU A 19 -36.75 1.27 34.41
CA LEU A 19 -35.35 0.83 34.36
C LEU A 19 -35.08 -0.11 33.18
N ILE A 20 -36.09 -0.83 32.67
CA ILE A 20 -35.96 -1.64 31.43
C ILE A 20 -36.18 -0.77 30.17
N SER A 21 -37.00 0.29 30.22
CA SER A 21 -37.18 1.21 29.09
C SER A 21 -36.04 2.21 28.91
N THR A 22 -35.09 2.29 29.84
CA THR A 22 -33.88 3.13 29.73
C THR A 22 -32.61 2.34 29.39
N ALA A 23 -32.71 1.02 29.20
CA ALA A 23 -31.60 0.12 28.85
C ALA A 23 -31.53 -0.26 27.35
N LEU A 24 -32.28 0.45 26.49
CA LEU A 24 -32.06 0.49 25.04
C LEU A 24 -31.64 1.91 24.66
N LYS A 25 -30.60 2.44 25.31
CA LYS A 25 -29.76 3.38 24.58
C LYS A 25 -29.07 2.54 23.51
N ALA A 26 -29.31 2.87 22.25
CA ALA A 26 -28.40 2.46 21.19
C ALA A 26 -26.99 2.72 21.72
N GLN A 27 -26.21 1.66 21.91
CA GLN A 27 -24.81 1.82 22.20
C GLN A 27 -24.27 2.44 20.92
N ASN A 28 -24.13 3.76 20.89
CA ASN A 28 -23.36 4.43 19.86
C ASN A 28 -21.99 3.78 19.96
N SER A 29 -21.67 2.87 19.04
CA SER A 29 -20.35 2.28 19.01
C SER A 29 -19.39 3.43 18.72
N GLU A 30 -18.37 3.56 19.54
CA GLU A 30 -17.40 4.65 19.38
C GLU A 30 -16.39 4.36 18.26
N LEU A 31 -16.51 3.20 17.62
CA LEU A 31 -15.85 2.82 16.39
C LEU A 31 -16.92 2.56 15.32
N TYR A 32 -16.74 3.06 14.11
CA TYR A 32 -17.65 2.81 13.00
C TYR A 32 -16.96 2.91 11.64
N ILE A 33 -17.59 2.34 10.61
CA ILE A 33 -17.18 2.48 9.22
C ILE A 33 -17.49 3.92 8.80
N ASN A 34 -16.48 4.67 8.38
CA ASN A 34 -16.60 6.11 8.11
C ASN A 34 -16.78 6.42 6.63
N GLU A 35 -15.94 5.86 5.77
CA GLU A 35 -15.89 6.11 4.33
C GLU A 35 -15.36 4.86 3.62
N PHE A 36 -15.72 4.63 2.37
CA PHE A 36 -15.04 3.64 1.53
C PHE A 36 -15.05 4.04 0.05
N LYS A 37 -14.19 3.40 -0.74
CA LYS A 37 -14.19 3.48 -2.20
C LYS A 37 -14.01 2.07 -2.76
N ALA A 38 -15.01 1.58 -3.49
CA ALA A 38 -15.03 0.23 -4.08
C ALA A 38 -14.67 0.18 -5.58
N SER A 39 -14.29 1.33 -6.15
CA SER A 39 -13.79 1.41 -7.53
C SER A 39 -12.82 2.57 -7.62
N ASN A 40 -11.53 2.29 -7.48
CA ASN A 40 -10.49 3.29 -7.41
C ASN A 40 -9.57 3.26 -8.65
N THR A 41 -9.45 4.38 -9.36
CA THR A 41 -8.49 4.56 -10.46
C THR A 41 -7.60 5.79 -10.28
N ARG A 42 -7.90 6.64 -9.30
CA ARG A 42 -7.12 7.81 -8.91
C ARG A 42 -7.33 8.16 -7.42
N GLY A 43 -6.33 8.81 -6.82
CA GLY A 43 -6.38 9.23 -5.41
C GLY A 43 -5.29 8.54 -4.60
N ILE A 44 -5.63 8.05 -3.41
CA ILE A 44 -4.68 7.28 -2.59
C ILE A 44 -4.35 5.95 -3.28
N LYS A 45 -3.06 5.62 -3.26
CA LYS A 45 -2.52 4.33 -3.68
C LYS A 45 -2.17 3.51 -2.45
N ASP A 46 -2.22 2.21 -2.62
CA ASP A 46 -1.80 1.27 -1.59
C ASP A 46 -0.27 1.11 -1.54
N ASP A 47 0.18 0.24 -0.65
CA ASP A 47 1.59 -0.04 -0.42
C ASP A 47 2.34 -0.70 -1.59
N PHE A 48 1.65 -0.93 -2.72
CA PHE A 48 2.17 -1.48 -3.97
C PHE A 48 1.96 -0.52 -5.14
N SER A 49 1.69 0.76 -4.84
CA SER A 49 1.38 1.79 -5.83
C SER A 49 0.14 1.50 -6.68
N GLU A 50 -0.75 0.62 -6.21
CA GLU A 50 -2.01 0.28 -6.88
C GLU A 50 -3.17 1.13 -6.35
N PHE A 51 -4.12 1.46 -7.22
CA PHE A 51 -5.38 2.07 -6.81
C PHE A 51 -6.35 1.00 -6.29
N SER A 52 -6.03 0.43 -5.12
CA SER A 52 -6.90 -0.54 -4.45
C SER A 52 -8.14 0.11 -3.85
N ASP A 53 -9.19 -0.69 -3.68
CA ASP A 53 -10.35 -0.33 -2.88
C ASP A 53 -9.94 -0.15 -1.43
N TRP A 54 -10.66 0.67 -0.69
CA TRP A 54 -10.34 0.92 0.72
C TRP A 54 -11.58 1.22 1.53
N ILE A 55 -11.47 0.95 2.83
CA ILE A 55 -12.47 1.19 3.86
C ILE A 55 -11.78 1.96 4.97
N GLU A 56 -12.39 3.05 5.40
CA GLU A 56 -11.94 3.84 6.53
C GLU A 56 -12.81 3.58 7.75
N LEU A 57 -12.15 3.41 8.89
CA LEU A 57 -12.78 3.37 10.20
C LEU A 57 -12.50 4.68 10.94
N TYR A 58 -13.42 5.10 11.80
CA TYR A 58 -13.21 6.23 12.70
C TYR A 58 -13.47 5.84 14.15
N ASN A 59 -12.51 6.17 15.02
CA ASN A 59 -12.64 6.07 16.46
C ASN A 59 -13.13 7.42 17.01
N SER A 60 -14.42 7.56 17.25
CA SER A 60 -15.02 8.75 17.83
C SER A 60 -14.86 8.85 19.35
N SER A 61 -14.28 7.84 20.01
CA SER A 61 -14.06 7.88 21.46
C SER A 61 -12.95 8.87 21.83
N ILE A 62 -12.93 9.28 23.10
CA ILE A 62 -11.86 10.09 23.69
C ILE A 62 -10.66 9.26 24.18
N THR A 63 -10.68 7.93 23.97
CA THR A 63 -9.63 6.99 24.36
C THR A 63 -9.10 6.23 23.15
N GLU A 64 -7.93 5.64 23.28
CA GLU A 64 -7.45 4.70 22.26
C GLU A 64 -8.24 3.39 22.29
N LEU A 65 -8.35 2.72 21.15
CA LEU A 65 -8.98 1.41 21.01
C LEU A 65 -7.94 0.41 20.52
N ASN A 66 -7.86 -0.75 21.19
CA ASN A 66 -7.12 -1.88 20.67
C ASN A 66 -8.03 -2.70 19.75
N LEU A 67 -7.67 -2.80 18.47
CA LEU A 67 -8.41 -3.55 17.47
C LEU A 67 -8.04 -5.04 17.44
N ASP A 68 -7.15 -5.52 18.33
CA ASP A 68 -6.79 -6.93 18.40
C ASP A 68 -8.04 -7.83 18.50
N GLY A 69 -8.14 -8.78 17.59
CA GLY A 69 -9.27 -9.70 17.50
C GLY A 69 -10.59 -9.10 16.98
N TYR A 70 -10.63 -7.83 16.58
CA TYR A 70 -11.79 -7.27 15.87
C TYR A 70 -11.83 -7.84 14.45
N PHE A 71 -13.00 -7.80 13.81
CA PHE A 71 -13.18 -8.34 12.46
C PHE A 71 -13.83 -7.33 11.52
N ILE A 72 -13.40 -7.34 10.26
CA ILE A 72 -14.10 -6.70 9.15
C ILE A 72 -14.38 -7.73 8.05
N THR A 73 -15.51 -7.58 7.36
CA THR A 73 -15.96 -8.51 6.33
C THR A 73 -16.75 -7.80 5.24
N ASP A 74 -16.67 -8.31 4.02
CA ASP A 74 -17.55 -7.97 2.90
C ASP A 74 -18.77 -8.92 2.79
N ASN A 75 -18.78 -10.00 3.59
CA ASN A 75 -19.75 -11.08 3.49
C ASN A 75 -20.64 -11.13 4.73
N LYS A 76 -21.94 -10.82 4.53
CA LYS A 76 -22.95 -10.82 5.59
C LYS A 76 -23.11 -12.16 6.32
N ASN A 77 -22.70 -13.26 5.69
CA ASN A 77 -22.78 -14.61 6.26
C ASN A 77 -21.49 -15.07 6.94
N ASP A 78 -20.44 -14.24 6.95
CA ASP A 78 -19.17 -14.52 7.61
C ASP A 78 -18.70 -13.28 8.39
N SER A 79 -19.04 -13.23 9.67
CA SER A 79 -18.68 -12.12 10.56
C SER A 79 -17.20 -12.10 10.98
N THR A 80 -16.41 -13.10 10.57
CA THR A 80 -15.02 -13.29 11.01
C THR A 80 -14.01 -13.38 9.86
N LYS A 81 -14.42 -13.00 8.64
CA LYS A 81 -13.65 -13.18 7.40
C LYS A 81 -12.22 -12.65 7.46
N TRP A 82 -12.03 -11.45 8.02
CA TRP A 82 -10.71 -10.87 8.23
C TRP A 82 -10.59 -10.27 9.62
N SER A 83 -9.59 -10.72 10.37
CA SER A 83 -9.26 -10.21 11.69
C SER A 83 -8.21 -9.10 11.62
N PHE A 84 -8.43 -8.02 12.38
CA PHE A 84 -7.40 -7.01 12.61
C PHE A 84 -6.22 -7.61 13.40
N PRO A 85 -4.98 -7.17 13.12
CA PRO A 85 -3.86 -7.40 14.03
C PRO A 85 -4.02 -6.56 15.31
N ALA A 86 -3.15 -6.77 16.28
CA ALA A 86 -2.99 -5.85 17.40
C ALA A 86 -2.60 -4.46 16.87
N TYR A 87 -3.54 -3.53 16.96
CA TYR A 87 -3.38 -2.14 16.52
C TYR A 87 -4.05 -1.22 17.52
N ILE A 88 -3.29 -0.26 18.05
CA ILE A 88 -3.80 0.76 18.96
C ILE A 88 -4.21 1.96 18.13
N MET A 89 -5.52 2.10 17.89
CA MET A 89 -6.11 3.22 17.18
C MET A 89 -6.30 4.41 18.13
N PRO A 90 -5.64 5.56 17.92
CA PRO A 90 -5.77 6.70 18.82
C PRO A 90 -7.21 7.23 18.93
N ALA A 91 -7.50 7.94 20.02
CA ALA A 91 -8.74 8.68 20.19
C ALA A 91 -8.95 9.69 19.05
N GLN A 92 -10.19 9.86 18.60
CA GLN A 92 -10.57 10.83 17.56
C GLN A 92 -9.75 10.70 16.25
N SER A 93 -9.30 9.49 15.90
CA SER A 93 -8.48 9.23 14.72
C SER A 93 -9.20 8.36 13.70
N TYR A 94 -8.64 8.31 12.48
CA TYR A 94 -9.11 7.50 11.37
C TYR A 94 -8.10 6.40 11.05
N LEU A 95 -8.58 5.29 10.51
CA LEU A 95 -7.77 4.18 10.03
C LEU A 95 -8.26 3.76 8.65
N THR A 96 -7.44 4.01 7.63
CA THR A 96 -7.68 3.49 6.29
C THR A 96 -7.13 2.08 6.16
N VAL A 97 -7.97 1.16 5.68
CA VAL A 97 -7.67 -0.25 5.42
C VAL A 97 -7.96 -0.53 3.95
N PHE A 98 -6.97 -0.97 3.17
CA PHE A 98 -7.17 -1.35 1.78
C PHE A 98 -7.91 -2.69 1.67
N ALA A 99 -9.07 -2.69 1.01
CA ALA A 99 -9.76 -3.90 0.58
C ALA A 99 -9.14 -4.41 -0.73
N SER A 100 -7.92 -4.92 -0.64
CA SER A 100 -7.09 -5.25 -1.81
C SER A 100 -6.96 -6.74 -2.11
N GLY A 101 -7.41 -7.62 -1.21
CA GLY A 101 -7.18 -9.07 -1.29
C GLY A 101 -5.78 -9.54 -0.88
N LYS A 102 -4.87 -8.64 -0.50
CA LYS A 102 -3.45 -8.98 -0.22
C LYS A 102 -3.19 -9.55 1.19
N ASP A 103 -4.15 -9.42 2.11
CA ASP A 103 -4.07 -9.95 3.49
C ASP A 103 -2.83 -9.50 4.30
N LEU A 104 -2.51 -8.20 4.26
CA LEU A 104 -1.36 -7.63 4.98
C LEU A 104 -1.80 -7.09 6.34
N LYS A 105 -1.43 -7.84 7.37
CA LYS A 105 -1.67 -7.52 8.78
C LYS A 105 -0.42 -7.04 9.51
N SER A 106 0.76 -7.36 9.00
CA SER A 106 2.03 -6.95 9.60
C SER A 106 2.60 -5.83 8.76
N LEU A 107 2.66 -4.63 9.35
CA LEU A 107 3.12 -3.45 8.65
C LEU A 107 4.36 -2.90 9.32
N PRO A 108 5.28 -2.35 8.53
CA PRO A 108 6.32 -1.53 9.12
C PRO A 108 5.67 -0.28 9.69
N ILE A 109 5.79 0.00 10.98
CA ILE A 109 5.39 1.30 11.55
C ILE A 109 6.36 2.41 11.12
N THR A 110 7.55 2.04 10.64
CA THR A 110 8.55 2.96 10.09
C THR A 110 9.47 2.25 9.10
N TRP A 111 10.08 3.03 8.22
CA TRP A 111 11.08 2.56 7.28
C TRP A 111 12.46 3.11 7.62
N LYS A 112 13.49 2.30 7.40
CA LYS A 112 14.89 2.72 7.45
C LYS A 112 15.61 2.31 6.17
N THR A 113 16.17 3.28 5.47
CA THR A 113 17.12 3.06 4.38
C THR A 113 18.48 2.73 4.99
N VAL A 114 18.83 1.45 5.03
CA VAL A 114 20.07 0.92 5.63
C VAL A 114 21.27 0.94 4.69
N VAL A 115 21.01 1.08 3.39
CA VAL A 115 22.00 1.32 2.36
C VAL A 115 21.48 2.43 1.46
N ASN A 116 22.27 3.49 1.28
CA ASN A 116 21.86 4.70 0.58
C ASN A 116 22.90 5.15 -0.48
N GLN A 117 22.47 6.03 -1.39
CA GLN A 117 23.39 6.75 -2.27
C GLN A 117 24.41 7.53 -1.43
N GLY A 118 25.66 7.55 -1.89
CA GLY A 118 26.76 8.21 -1.18
C GLY A 118 27.37 7.40 -0.03
N ASP A 119 26.78 6.28 0.38
CA ASP A 119 27.43 5.36 1.34
C ASP A 119 28.77 4.86 0.79
N THR A 120 29.73 4.55 1.65
CA THR A 120 31.01 3.96 1.23
C THR A 120 30.90 2.43 1.10
N TRP A 121 31.33 1.91 -0.05
CA TRP A 121 31.37 0.49 -0.40
C TRP A 121 32.78 0.03 -0.75
N ARG A 122 32.95 -1.28 -0.80
CA ARG A 122 34.05 -1.94 -1.50
C ARG A 122 33.65 -2.21 -2.93
N TYR A 123 34.59 -2.04 -3.87
CA TYR A 123 34.35 -2.36 -5.28
C TYR A 123 35.59 -2.94 -5.97
N LYS A 124 35.33 -3.71 -7.03
CA LYS A 124 36.37 -4.34 -7.86
C LYS A 124 35.93 -4.42 -9.30
N ILE A 125 36.84 -4.08 -10.20
CA ILE A 125 36.73 -4.37 -11.63
C ILE A 125 37.34 -5.77 -11.85
N PRO A 126 36.53 -6.81 -12.12
CA PRO A 126 37.03 -8.17 -12.24
C PRO A 126 37.77 -8.39 -13.57
N ASN A 127 38.72 -9.33 -13.57
CA ASN A 127 39.39 -9.86 -14.77
C ASN A 127 39.27 -11.39 -14.88
N ALA A 128 38.51 -12.00 -13.96
CA ALA A 128 38.20 -13.41 -13.83
C ALA A 128 36.99 -13.55 -12.90
N ASN A 129 36.32 -14.69 -12.94
CA ASN A 129 35.27 -15.01 -11.96
C ASN A 129 35.88 -15.07 -10.55
N ILE A 130 35.21 -14.44 -9.58
CA ILE A 130 35.64 -14.44 -8.19
C ILE A 130 34.73 -15.39 -7.42
N SER A 131 35.28 -16.43 -6.78
CA SER A 131 34.45 -17.38 -6.04
C SER A 131 34.05 -16.79 -4.68
N GLY A 132 32.77 -16.91 -4.32
CA GLY A 132 32.26 -16.59 -2.99
C GLY A 132 32.14 -15.09 -2.66
N TRP A 133 32.44 -14.18 -3.59
CA TRP A 133 32.39 -12.73 -3.37
C TRP A 133 31.00 -12.18 -3.05
N ILE A 134 29.94 -12.97 -3.18
CA ILE A 134 28.58 -12.60 -2.80
C ILE A 134 28.25 -12.94 -1.34
N ASN A 135 29.08 -13.76 -0.69
CA ASN A 135 28.83 -14.28 0.66
C ASN A 135 29.35 -13.32 1.73
N LEU A 136 28.73 -13.35 2.91
CA LEU A 136 29.13 -12.53 4.07
C LEU A 136 30.61 -12.73 4.44
N GLU A 137 31.05 -13.99 4.54
CA GLU A 137 32.40 -14.38 4.99
C GLU A 137 33.55 -14.03 4.03
N TYR A 138 33.27 -13.46 2.86
CA TYR A 138 34.32 -13.13 1.89
C TYR A 138 35.12 -11.89 2.32
N ASP A 139 36.44 -12.02 2.37
CA ASP A 139 37.35 -10.92 2.65
C ASP A 139 37.57 -10.04 1.42
N ASP A 140 36.94 -8.86 1.42
CA ASP A 140 37.08 -7.82 0.40
C ASP A 140 38.04 -6.69 0.81
N SER A 141 38.86 -6.87 1.85
CA SER A 141 39.77 -5.83 2.34
C SER A 141 40.78 -5.35 1.28
N ALA A 142 41.08 -6.20 0.29
CA ALA A 142 41.94 -5.88 -0.85
C ALA A 142 41.22 -5.13 -1.99
N TRP A 143 39.90 -4.93 -1.89
CA TRP A 143 39.11 -4.20 -2.88
C TRP A 143 39.23 -2.69 -2.65
N SER A 144 39.08 -1.93 -3.73
CA SER A 144 39.03 -0.48 -3.68
C SER A 144 37.83 -0.02 -2.86
N SER A 145 37.91 1.18 -2.29
CA SER A 145 36.81 1.80 -1.54
C SER A 145 36.30 3.02 -2.30
N GLY A 146 34.98 3.20 -2.36
CA GLY A 146 34.35 4.32 -3.05
C GLY A 146 32.92 4.56 -2.57
N ASN A 147 32.38 5.75 -2.80
CA ASN A 147 31.02 6.09 -2.43
C ASN A 147 30.03 5.63 -3.52
N SER A 148 28.83 5.20 -3.14
CA SER A 148 27.76 4.72 -4.04
C SER A 148 27.40 5.76 -5.11
N GLY A 149 27.14 5.29 -6.34
CA GLY A 149 27.29 6.04 -7.59
C GLY A 149 28.55 5.59 -8.32
N PHE A 150 28.57 4.33 -8.78
CA PHE A 150 29.72 3.72 -9.47
C PHE A 150 29.49 3.77 -10.98
N GLY A 151 30.40 4.40 -11.70
CA GLY A 151 30.19 4.57 -13.13
C GLY A 151 31.22 5.40 -13.87
N TYR A 152 30.92 5.71 -15.12
CA TYR A 152 31.67 6.64 -15.96
C TYR A 152 30.79 7.18 -17.09
N GLY A 153 31.25 8.26 -17.75
CA GLY A 153 30.70 8.72 -19.03
C GLY A 153 30.00 10.09 -18.97
N ASP A 154 29.26 10.35 -17.90
CA ASP A 154 28.37 11.50 -17.72
C ASP A 154 28.81 12.47 -16.61
N SER A 155 29.78 12.07 -15.78
CA SER A 155 30.39 12.87 -14.70
C SER A 155 29.47 13.17 -13.51
N ASP A 156 28.47 12.33 -13.25
CA ASP A 156 27.60 12.44 -12.07
C ASP A 156 27.83 11.34 -11.01
N ASP A 157 28.73 10.39 -11.30
CA ASP A 157 29.14 9.33 -10.38
C ASP A 157 30.03 9.82 -9.22
N ASN A 158 29.70 9.37 -8.01
CA ASN A 158 30.52 9.61 -6.83
C ASN A 158 31.84 8.80 -6.86
N THR A 159 31.82 7.60 -7.44
CA THR A 159 32.98 6.77 -7.71
C THR A 159 33.16 6.60 -9.20
N ASN A 160 34.09 7.38 -9.76
CA ASN A 160 34.47 7.29 -11.16
C ASN A 160 35.31 6.04 -11.44
N ILE A 161 34.85 5.21 -12.37
CA ILE A 161 35.53 4.02 -12.88
C ILE A 161 36.38 4.42 -14.08
N ALA A 162 37.70 4.48 -13.86
CA ALA A 162 38.63 5.13 -14.78
C ALA A 162 38.68 4.57 -16.21
N ASN A 163 38.33 3.28 -16.40
CA ASN A 163 38.39 2.62 -17.70
C ASN A 163 37.05 1.97 -18.01
N ARG A 164 36.68 1.99 -19.30
CA ARG A 164 35.57 1.19 -19.81
C ARG A 164 35.74 -0.27 -19.44
N THR A 165 34.69 -0.83 -18.87
CA THR A 165 34.69 -2.21 -18.38
C THR A 165 33.38 -2.88 -18.75
N ILE A 166 33.42 -4.21 -18.78
CA ILE A 166 32.22 -5.02 -18.94
C ILE A 166 31.44 -5.12 -17.63
N SER A 167 32.11 -5.08 -16.48
CA SER A 167 31.45 -5.22 -15.18
C SER A 167 32.22 -4.56 -14.03
N VAL A 168 31.49 -4.29 -12.95
CA VAL A 168 32.02 -3.88 -11.64
C VAL A 168 31.26 -4.65 -10.56
N TYR A 169 31.99 -5.20 -9.59
CA TYR A 169 31.44 -5.88 -8.43
C TYR A 169 31.54 -4.98 -7.21
N THR A 170 30.47 -4.85 -6.44
CA THR A 170 30.40 -3.97 -5.26
C THR A 170 29.89 -4.74 -4.04
N ARG A 171 30.36 -4.38 -2.85
CA ARG A 171 29.98 -4.97 -1.56
C ARG A 171 29.80 -3.88 -0.49
N LYS A 172 28.72 -3.98 0.28
CA LYS A 172 28.43 -3.12 1.44
C LYS A 172 27.93 -3.94 2.60
N GLU A 173 28.62 -3.83 3.73
CA GLU A 173 28.10 -4.32 4.99
C GLU A 173 27.07 -3.36 5.60
N PHE A 174 26.05 -3.94 6.21
CA PHE A 174 25.06 -3.24 7.03
C PHE A 174 24.68 -4.12 8.24
N THR A 175 24.12 -3.51 9.28
CA THR A 175 23.81 -4.21 10.53
C THR A 175 22.31 -4.22 10.82
N ILE A 176 21.81 -5.37 11.28
CA ILE A 176 20.45 -5.55 11.79
C ILE A 176 20.52 -5.81 13.29
N GLU A 177 19.79 -5.02 14.07
CA GLU A 177 19.76 -5.15 15.53
C GLU A 177 18.75 -6.21 16.00
N ASN A 178 17.57 -6.24 15.38
CA ASN A 178 16.49 -7.16 15.71
C ASN A 178 15.83 -7.60 14.40
N LEU A 179 16.01 -8.86 14.03
CA LEU A 179 15.45 -9.40 12.79
C LEU A 179 13.95 -9.60 12.92
N ALA A 180 13.46 -9.96 14.11
CA ALA A 180 12.04 -10.21 14.35
C ALA A 180 11.17 -8.96 14.22
N SER A 181 11.74 -7.76 14.27
CA SER A 181 10.99 -6.53 14.03
C SER A 181 10.96 -6.12 12.55
N ILE A 182 11.73 -6.75 11.66
CA ILE A 182 11.68 -6.45 10.23
C ILE A 182 10.49 -7.19 9.61
N THR A 183 9.59 -6.44 8.98
CA THR A 183 8.38 -6.98 8.34
C THR A 183 8.40 -6.87 6.83
N ARG A 184 9.20 -5.95 6.28
CA ARG A 184 9.36 -5.74 4.84
C ARG A 184 10.80 -5.37 4.48
N ALA A 185 11.20 -5.68 3.25
CA ALA A 185 12.49 -5.26 2.70
C ALA A 185 12.33 -4.94 1.22
N ILE A 186 12.88 -3.81 0.80
CA ILE A 186 12.81 -3.33 -0.58
C ILE A 186 14.21 -2.95 -1.04
N PHE A 187 14.61 -3.50 -2.18
CA PHE A 187 15.82 -3.11 -2.89
C PHE A 187 15.45 -2.17 -4.04
N HIS A 188 16.05 -0.98 -4.04
CA HIS A 188 15.96 -0.07 -5.18
C HIS A 188 17.30 0.01 -5.87
N VAL A 189 17.30 0.17 -7.19
CA VAL A 189 18.53 0.35 -7.94
C VAL A 189 18.32 1.21 -9.17
N ASP A 190 19.20 2.19 -9.35
CA ASP A 190 19.42 2.81 -10.64
C ASP A 190 20.69 2.19 -11.25
N TYR A 191 20.61 1.78 -12.52
CA TYR A 191 21.66 0.99 -13.15
C TYR A 191 21.77 1.28 -14.64
N ASP A 192 22.92 0.94 -15.22
CA ASP A 192 23.17 0.93 -16.66
C ASP A 192 24.33 -0.06 -16.93
N ASP A 193 24.15 -1.18 -17.65
CA ASP A 193 22.96 -1.62 -18.41
C ASP A 193 22.14 -2.72 -17.69
N ALA A 194 22.80 -3.56 -16.89
CA ALA A 194 22.22 -4.74 -16.25
C ALA A 194 22.83 -4.99 -14.87
N PHE A 195 22.09 -5.62 -13.97
CA PHE A 195 22.60 -5.93 -12.64
C PHE A 195 22.12 -7.27 -12.10
N ILE A 196 22.86 -7.79 -11.12
CA ILE A 196 22.41 -8.84 -10.21
C ILE A 196 22.78 -8.44 -8.79
N ALA A 197 21.82 -8.52 -7.87
CA ALA A 197 21.98 -8.14 -6.47
C ALA A 197 21.78 -9.35 -5.55
N TYR A 198 22.59 -9.41 -4.50
CA TYR A 198 22.63 -10.50 -3.54
C TYR A 198 22.67 -9.97 -2.11
N ILE A 199 22.00 -10.66 -1.20
CA ILE A 199 22.17 -10.48 0.24
C ILE A 199 22.69 -11.79 0.82
N ASN A 200 23.83 -11.73 1.52
CA ASN A 200 24.46 -12.88 2.16
C ASN A 200 24.59 -14.13 1.24
N GLY A 201 24.87 -13.92 -0.04
CA GLY A 201 25.02 -14.97 -1.04
C GLY A 201 23.74 -15.40 -1.75
N MET A 202 22.59 -14.88 -1.38
CA MET A 202 21.30 -15.20 -1.99
C MET A 202 20.87 -14.10 -2.95
N GLU A 203 20.50 -14.47 -4.18
CA GLU A 203 20.03 -13.53 -5.21
C GLU A 203 18.68 -12.93 -4.79
N ILE A 204 18.60 -11.60 -4.72
CA ILE A 204 17.39 -10.86 -4.33
C ILE A 204 16.73 -10.13 -5.51
N ALA A 205 17.51 -9.77 -6.53
CA ALA A 205 17.03 -9.05 -7.70
C ALA A 205 18.01 -9.18 -8.86
N ARG A 206 17.49 -9.09 -10.07
CA ARG A 206 18.25 -9.18 -11.32
C ARG A 206 17.47 -8.48 -12.41
N ALA A 207 18.19 -7.80 -13.31
CA ALA A 207 17.60 -7.30 -14.54
C ALA A 207 18.58 -7.36 -15.70
N ASN A 208 18.03 -7.61 -16.89
CA ASN A 208 18.72 -7.48 -18.18
C ASN A 208 19.97 -8.38 -18.37
N ILE A 209 20.13 -9.45 -17.59
CA ILE A 209 21.27 -10.37 -17.76
C ILE A 209 21.01 -11.79 -17.25
N GLY A 210 21.42 -12.81 -18.02
CA GLY A 210 21.44 -14.21 -17.59
C GLY A 210 20.07 -14.80 -17.22
N THR A 211 20.08 -15.90 -16.47
CA THR A 211 18.87 -16.58 -15.98
C THR A 211 18.82 -16.49 -14.44
N PRO A 212 17.66 -16.15 -13.82
CA PRO A 212 17.55 -16.08 -12.36
C PRO A 212 18.06 -17.33 -11.64
N GLY A 213 18.80 -17.13 -10.56
CA GLY A 213 19.39 -18.22 -9.76
C GLY A 213 20.59 -18.92 -10.41
N THR A 214 21.09 -18.42 -11.56
CA THR A 214 22.30 -18.93 -12.20
C THR A 214 23.41 -17.88 -12.17
N PRO A 215 24.63 -18.23 -11.71
CA PRO A 215 25.76 -17.31 -11.78
C PRO A 215 26.09 -16.92 -13.22
N VAL A 216 26.49 -15.66 -13.41
CA VAL A 216 27.00 -15.16 -14.70
C VAL A 216 28.52 -15.05 -14.65
N ASN A 217 29.16 -15.08 -15.82
CA ASN A 217 30.60 -14.82 -15.88
C ASN A 217 30.87 -13.32 -15.74
N TRP A 218 32.04 -12.97 -15.20
CA TRP A 218 32.49 -11.58 -15.06
C TRP A 218 32.46 -10.77 -16.36
N ASN A 219 32.59 -11.44 -17.51
CA ASN A 219 32.56 -10.84 -18.84
C ASN A 219 31.25 -11.07 -19.60
N ALA A 220 30.18 -11.46 -18.92
CA ALA A 220 28.85 -11.51 -19.50
C ALA A 220 28.36 -10.09 -19.82
N SER A 221 27.62 -9.96 -20.92
CA SER A 221 26.99 -8.71 -21.35
C SER A 221 25.54 -8.64 -20.91
N ALA A 222 25.04 -7.42 -20.75
CA ALA A 222 23.60 -7.15 -20.76
C ALA A 222 22.93 -7.66 -22.06
N ILE A 223 21.62 -7.95 -21.99
CA ILE A 223 20.86 -8.47 -23.13
C ILE A 223 20.52 -7.36 -24.13
N VAL A 224 20.17 -6.17 -23.64
CA VAL A 224 19.89 -4.96 -24.42
C VAL A 224 20.51 -3.74 -23.75
N ASP A 225 20.68 -2.65 -24.51
CA ASP A 225 21.08 -1.35 -23.97
C ASP A 225 19.99 -0.79 -23.03
N ARG A 226 20.36 -0.19 -21.90
CA ARG A 226 19.43 0.42 -20.93
C ARG A 226 20.10 1.49 -20.06
N GLU A 227 19.62 2.71 -20.23
CA GLU A 227 20.04 3.89 -19.46
C GLU A 227 19.58 3.91 -17.99
N ALA A 228 20.42 4.47 -17.13
CA ALA A 228 20.04 4.96 -15.80
C ALA A 228 18.99 6.08 -15.89
N ARG A 229 18.27 6.36 -14.80
CA ARG A 229 17.11 7.26 -14.81
C ARG A 229 17.24 8.43 -13.85
N MET A 230 17.99 8.29 -12.76
CA MET A 230 18.02 9.30 -11.69
C MET A 230 18.70 10.60 -12.13
N TYR A 231 19.67 10.54 -13.05
CA TYR A 231 20.36 11.74 -13.57
C TYR A 231 19.41 12.73 -14.25
N SER A 232 18.28 12.24 -14.78
CA SER A 232 17.26 13.04 -15.46
C SER A 232 16.00 13.27 -14.61
N GLY A 233 16.08 12.98 -13.30
CA GLY A 233 14.97 13.14 -12.35
C GLY A 233 13.99 11.96 -12.32
N GLY A 234 14.33 10.84 -12.95
CA GLY A 234 13.61 9.57 -12.81
C GLY A 234 13.82 8.92 -11.44
N LEU A 235 13.07 7.86 -11.17
CA LEU A 235 13.17 7.06 -9.94
C LEU A 235 13.98 5.78 -10.19
N PRO A 236 14.71 5.27 -9.16
CA PRO A 236 15.32 3.96 -9.23
C PRO A 236 14.25 2.86 -9.33
N GLU A 237 14.62 1.72 -9.92
CA GLU A 237 13.72 0.58 -10.07
C GLU A 237 13.57 -0.20 -8.75
N GLU A 238 12.36 -0.65 -8.44
CA GLU A 238 11.99 -1.26 -7.15
C GLU A 238 11.85 -2.78 -7.24
N TYR A 239 12.37 -3.50 -6.24
CA TYR A 239 12.25 -4.95 -6.07
C TYR A 239 11.91 -5.29 -4.61
N GLU A 240 10.70 -5.78 -4.35
CA GLU A 240 10.28 -6.27 -3.03
C GLU A 240 10.95 -7.62 -2.71
N ILE A 241 11.44 -7.77 -1.48
CA ILE A 241 12.08 -8.98 -0.97
C ILE A 241 11.12 -9.66 0.01
N TYR A 242 10.50 -10.77 -0.40
CA TYR A 242 9.46 -11.43 0.38
C TYR A 242 9.98 -12.38 1.48
N ASP A 243 11.05 -13.13 1.23
CA ASP A 243 11.55 -14.16 2.16
C ASP A 243 12.71 -13.65 3.04
N ILE A 244 12.43 -12.59 3.79
CA ILE A 244 13.41 -11.82 4.59
C ILE A 244 14.23 -12.73 5.51
N SER A 245 13.58 -13.67 6.18
CA SER A 245 14.21 -14.59 7.14
C SER A 245 15.22 -15.54 6.52
N SER A 246 15.13 -15.81 5.20
CA SER A 246 16.07 -16.68 4.50
C SER A 246 17.35 -15.96 4.07
N PHE A 247 17.36 -14.62 4.07
CA PHE A 247 18.47 -13.83 3.54
C PHE A 247 19.15 -12.96 4.59
N LEU A 248 18.43 -12.51 5.62
CA LEU A 248 18.95 -11.63 6.66
C LEU A 248 19.27 -12.38 7.95
N THR A 249 20.30 -11.91 8.63
CA THR A 249 20.69 -12.37 9.98
C THR A 249 20.76 -11.19 10.94
N GLU A 250 20.51 -11.43 12.23
CA GLU A 250 20.89 -10.43 13.25
C GLU A 250 22.41 -10.23 13.26
N GLY A 251 22.85 -8.98 13.39
CA GLY A 251 24.25 -8.60 13.25
C GLY A 251 24.60 -8.15 11.83
N THR A 252 25.84 -8.44 11.40
CA THR A 252 26.37 -8.00 10.11
C THR A 252 25.75 -8.80 8.96
N ASN A 253 25.37 -8.09 7.91
CA ASN A 253 24.90 -8.61 6.63
C ASN A 253 25.70 -7.93 5.52
N VAL A 254 25.76 -8.55 4.33
CA VAL A 254 26.36 -7.95 3.14
C VAL A 254 25.34 -7.84 2.01
N LEU A 255 25.26 -6.66 1.41
CA LEU A 255 24.65 -6.45 0.10
C LEU A 255 25.77 -6.44 -0.94
N ALA A 256 25.67 -7.31 -1.93
CA ALA A 256 26.61 -7.42 -3.03
C ALA A 256 25.88 -7.19 -4.36
N VAL A 257 26.46 -6.41 -5.26
CA VAL A 257 25.86 -6.11 -6.57
C VAL A 257 26.90 -6.21 -7.67
N GLU A 258 26.58 -6.90 -8.75
CA GLU A 258 27.34 -6.84 -10.00
C GLU A 258 26.57 -6.02 -11.02
N ILE A 259 27.21 -5.01 -11.59
CA ILE A 259 26.73 -4.24 -12.75
C ILE A 259 27.47 -4.73 -13.99
N HIS A 260 26.75 -4.84 -15.09
CA HIS A 260 27.26 -5.29 -16.38
C HIS A 260 26.79 -4.37 -17.51
N ASN A 261 27.73 -4.02 -18.37
CA ASN A 261 27.45 -3.33 -19.62
C ASN A 261 27.02 -4.31 -20.72
N VAL A 262 26.33 -3.80 -21.73
CA VAL A 262 26.02 -4.52 -22.98
C VAL A 262 27.30 -4.85 -23.76
N SER A 263 28.35 -4.03 -23.64
CA SER A 263 29.66 -4.33 -24.21
C SER A 263 30.81 -3.67 -23.44
N ALA A 264 32.03 -4.20 -23.61
CA ALA A 264 33.24 -3.53 -23.09
C ALA A 264 33.54 -2.18 -23.76
N GLY A 265 32.79 -1.83 -24.81
CA GLY A 265 32.90 -0.56 -25.54
C GLY A 265 31.85 0.48 -25.15
N SER A 266 30.93 0.18 -24.21
CA SER A 266 29.86 1.09 -23.80
C SER A 266 30.39 2.47 -23.41
N SER A 267 29.63 3.51 -23.74
CA SER A 267 29.95 4.91 -23.48
C SER A 267 30.07 5.21 -22.00
N ASP A 268 29.24 4.53 -21.21
CA ASP A 268 28.86 4.79 -19.84
C ASP A 268 28.63 3.50 -19.05
N MET A 269 28.39 3.67 -17.76
CA MET A 269 27.95 2.71 -16.77
C MET A 269 27.48 3.54 -15.57
N SER A 270 26.41 3.13 -14.91
CA SER A 270 25.99 3.72 -13.64
C SER A 270 25.44 2.64 -12.72
N LEU A 271 25.70 2.77 -11.42
CA LEU A 271 25.15 1.88 -10.40
C LEU A 271 24.93 2.63 -9.08
N ILE A 272 23.66 2.77 -8.68
CA ILE A 272 23.22 3.37 -7.42
C ILE A 272 22.21 2.43 -6.73
N PRO A 273 22.68 1.53 -5.85
CA PRO A 273 21.82 0.64 -5.06
C PRO A 273 21.36 1.28 -3.75
N PHE A 274 20.16 0.92 -3.33
CA PHE A 274 19.56 1.25 -2.05
C PHE A 274 18.91 0.02 -1.43
N LEU A 275 18.90 -0.07 -0.10
CA LEU A 275 18.18 -1.10 0.63
C LEU A 275 17.41 -0.45 1.78
N SER A 276 16.10 -0.67 1.79
CA SER A 276 15.20 -0.17 2.83
C SER A 276 14.53 -1.32 3.56
N LEU A 277 14.53 -1.25 4.89
CA LEU A 277 13.92 -2.23 5.79
C LEU A 277 12.75 -1.56 6.51
N GLY A 278 11.61 -2.24 6.48
CA GLY A 278 10.40 -1.85 7.18
C GLY A 278 10.32 -2.53 8.54
N TYR A 279 10.11 -1.77 9.61
CA TYR A 279 10.13 -2.26 10.98
C TYR A 279 8.77 -2.14 11.67
N SER A 280 8.28 -3.20 12.30
CA SER A 280 7.11 -3.20 13.20
C SER A 280 7.40 -2.54 14.57
N SER A 281 8.67 -2.44 14.93
CA SER A 281 9.17 -1.62 16.04
C SER A 281 10.64 -1.26 15.81
N TYR A 282 11.02 -0.02 16.08
CA TYR A 282 12.38 0.46 15.86
C TYR A 282 12.78 1.49 16.91
N ASN A 283 13.89 1.23 17.61
CA ASN A 283 14.38 2.07 18.71
C ASN A 283 15.45 3.09 18.27
N GLY A 284 15.88 3.04 17.01
CA GLY A 284 16.84 3.99 16.45
C GLY A 284 16.17 5.21 15.83
N ILE A 285 16.98 6.12 15.29
CA ILE A 285 16.47 7.24 14.49
C ILE A 285 16.09 6.69 13.11
N PRO A 286 14.79 6.72 12.71
CA PRO A 286 14.39 6.30 11.38
C PRO A 286 14.94 7.30 10.35
N TYR A 287 15.38 6.77 9.21
CA TYR A 287 15.78 7.58 8.07
C TYR A 287 15.17 6.96 6.82
N LYS A 288 14.21 7.67 6.22
CA LYS A 288 13.57 7.31 4.95
C LYS A 288 14.18 8.19 3.87
N ASN A 289 14.78 7.58 2.85
CA ASN A 289 15.12 8.33 1.64
C ASN A 289 13.84 8.61 0.85
N GLU A 290 13.47 9.89 0.74
CA GLU A 290 12.22 10.33 0.11
C GLU A 290 12.17 10.05 -1.40
N ILE A 291 13.32 9.95 -2.08
CA ILE A 291 13.39 9.62 -3.51
C ILE A 291 12.86 8.21 -3.77
N LEU A 292 12.97 7.30 -2.80
CA LEU A 292 12.58 5.91 -2.96
C LEU A 292 11.07 5.70 -2.93
N GLY A 293 10.28 6.73 -2.58
CA GLY A 293 8.82 6.62 -2.56
C GLY A 293 8.31 5.48 -1.68
N LEU A 294 9.04 5.12 -0.61
CA LEU A 294 8.75 3.91 0.19
C LEU A 294 7.27 3.90 0.61
N PRO A 295 6.61 2.73 0.52
CA PRO A 295 5.19 2.62 0.77
C PRO A 295 4.83 3.03 2.19
N GLY A 296 3.54 3.29 2.40
CA GLY A 296 3.00 3.58 3.70
C GLY A 296 2.99 2.33 4.60
N SER A 297 2.05 2.37 5.53
CA SER A 297 1.83 1.35 6.54
C SER A 297 0.33 1.11 6.62
N PHE A 298 -0.29 0.67 5.52
CA PHE A 298 -1.74 0.44 5.48
C PHE A 298 -2.09 -1.02 5.68
N LEU A 299 -3.18 -1.30 6.38
CA LEU A 299 -3.66 -2.67 6.50
C LEU A 299 -4.32 -3.10 5.20
N HIS A 300 -4.16 -4.35 4.80
CA HIS A 300 -4.83 -4.91 3.63
C HIS A 300 -5.71 -6.09 4.03
N THR A 301 -7.00 -6.05 3.71
CA THR A 301 -7.88 -7.20 3.92
C THR A 301 -7.56 -8.34 2.93
N ASN A 302 -8.03 -9.54 3.23
CA ASN A 302 -7.98 -10.70 2.33
C ASN A 302 -9.10 -10.69 1.28
N PHE A 303 -9.82 -9.58 1.11
CA PHE A 303 -10.90 -9.42 0.16
C PHE A 303 -10.85 -8.07 -0.57
N LYS A 304 -11.67 -7.94 -1.62
CA LYS A 304 -11.92 -6.69 -2.35
C LYS A 304 -13.40 -6.35 -2.26
N LEU A 305 -13.77 -5.11 -2.55
CA LEU A 305 -15.18 -4.71 -2.58
C LEU A 305 -15.75 -4.88 -3.99
N ASP A 306 -17.02 -5.28 -4.09
CA ASP A 306 -17.74 -5.28 -5.36
C ASP A 306 -18.40 -3.91 -5.62
N ALA A 307 -17.93 -3.19 -6.65
CA ALA A 307 -18.50 -1.92 -7.08
C ALA A 307 -19.98 -2.02 -7.51
N GLY A 308 -20.50 -3.21 -7.82
CA GLY A 308 -21.92 -3.45 -8.10
C GLY A 308 -22.81 -3.34 -6.86
N GLY A 309 -22.23 -3.33 -5.66
CA GLY A 309 -22.93 -3.28 -4.39
C GLY A 309 -22.69 -4.54 -3.56
N GLU A 310 -22.34 -4.35 -2.30
CA GLU A 310 -22.00 -5.43 -1.38
C GLU A 310 -22.35 -5.06 0.07
N PHE A 311 -21.83 -5.83 1.02
CA PHE A 311 -21.94 -5.59 2.44
C PHE A 311 -20.57 -5.21 3.00
N ILE A 312 -20.53 -4.40 4.06
CA ILE A 312 -19.36 -4.21 4.92
C ILE A 312 -19.84 -4.37 6.35
N GLY A 313 -19.23 -5.27 7.10
CA GLY A 313 -19.54 -5.47 8.52
C GLY A 313 -18.30 -5.33 9.38
N LEU A 314 -18.46 -4.67 10.52
CA LEU A 314 -17.44 -4.48 11.54
C LEU A 314 -17.92 -5.12 12.85
N TYR A 315 -17.09 -5.99 13.43
CA TYR A 315 -17.43 -6.79 14.60
C TYR A 315 -16.33 -6.68 15.66
N ASN A 316 -16.72 -6.68 16.93
CA ASN A 316 -15.76 -6.67 18.04
C ASN A 316 -15.19 -8.06 18.29
N ALA A 317 -14.22 -8.17 19.20
CA ALA A 317 -13.58 -9.43 19.58
C ALA A 317 -14.52 -10.51 20.12
N SER A 318 -15.74 -10.15 20.58
CA SER A 318 -16.76 -11.12 21.01
C SER A 318 -17.65 -11.61 19.86
N GLY A 319 -17.47 -11.08 18.65
CA GLY A 319 -18.32 -11.34 17.48
C GLY A 319 -19.61 -10.52 17.44
N ALA A 320 -19.78 -9.54 18.33
CA ALA A 320 -20.94 -8.65 18.29
C ALA A 320 -20.74 -7.58 17.19
N VAL A 321 -21.82 -7.23 16.49
CA VAL A 321 -21.82 -6.17 15.48
C VAL A 321 -21.50 -4.84 16.17
N ILE A 322 -20.45 -4.19 15.69
CA ILE A 322 -20.14 -2.79 16.00
C ILE A 322 -20.92 -1.91 15.02
N ASP A 323 -20.73 -2.15 13.73
CA ASP A 323 -21.32 -1.37 12.66
C ASP A 323 -21.44 -2.21 11.39
N SER A 324 -22.34 -1.82 10.50
CA SER A 324 -22.47 -2.46 9.19
C SER A 324 -23.15 -1.56 8.19
N LEU A 325 -22.81 -1.76 6.91
CA LEU A 325 -23.42 -1.09 5.78
C LEU A 325 -23.72 -2.12 4.69
N THR A 326 -24.89 -2.03 4.07
CA THR A 326 -25.12 -2.61 2.74
C THR A 326 -25.12 -1.45 1.76
N PHE A 327 -24.25 -1.51 0.75
CA PHE A 327 -24.12 -0.47 -0.26
C PHE A 327 -24.52 -1.00 -1.64
N PHE A 328 -24.88 -0.09 -2.54
CA PHE A 328 -25.34 -0.42 -3.89
C PHE A 328 -24.27 -0.03 -4.92
N GLU A 329 -24.66 0.09 -6.20
CA GLU A 329 -23.76 0.48 -7.29
C GLU A 329 -22.91 1.71 -6.90
N GLN A 330 -21.59 1.56 -7.04
CA GLN A 330 -20.58 2.58 -6.81
C GLN A 330 -20.07 3.12 -8.14
N VAL A 331 -19.59 4.36 -8.13
CA VAL A 331 -19.02 5.03 -9.30
C VAL A 331 -17.51 5.12 -9.13
N ALA A 332 -16.77 4.86 -10.21
CA ALA A 332 -15.32 4.97 -10.20
C ALA A 332 -14.87 6.35 -9.69
N ASP A 333 -13.87 6.32 -8.80
CA ASP A 333 -13.22 7.46 -8.17
C ASP A 333 -14.08 8.27 -7.18
N ILE A 334 -15.36 7.92 -6.99
CA ILE A 334 -16.26 8.53 -6.01
C ILE A 334 -16.31 7.64 -4.77
N SER A 335 -16.04 8.20 -3.60
CA SER A 335 -16.19 7.48 -2.33
C SER A 335 -17.59 7.67 -1.75
N TYR A 336 -17.97 6.79 -0.82
CA TYR A 336 -19.23 6.85 -0.10
C TYR A 336 -18.93 6.91 1.40
N GLY A 337 -19.44 7.95 2.09
CA GLY A 337 -19.06 8.24 3.47
C GLY A 337 -20.20 8.80 4.32
N ARG A 338 -20.08 8.62 5.65
CA ARG A 338 -21.00 9.18 6.65
C ARG A 338 -20.83 10.69 6.77
N ALA A 339 -21.92 11.45 6.84
CA ALA A 339 -21.86 12.88 7.08
C ALA A 339 -21.37 13.18 8.50
N VAL A 340 -20.46 14.15 8.64
CA VAL A 340 -19.88 14.57 9.95
C VAL A 340 -20.92 14.91 11.02
N ASN A 341 -22.07 15.46 10.61
CA ASN A 341 -23.10 15.94 11.53
C ASN A 341 -24.21 14.91 11.80
N ASP A 342 -24.27 13.83 11.02
CA ASP A 342 -25.21 12.73 11.22
C ASP A 342 -24.55 11.43 10.77
N PRO A 343 -24.04 10.61 11.72
CA PRO A 343 -23.41 9.35 11.35
C PRO A 343 -24.38 8.40 10.64
N ASN A 344 -25.70 8.57 10.73
CA ASN A 344 -26.66 7.72 10.01
C ASN A 344 -26.88 8.15 8.56
N GLN A 345 -26.43 9.35 8.18
CA GLN A 345 -26.56 9.86 6.82
C GLN A 345 -25.31 9.52 6.02
N TRP A 346 -25.47 8.71 4.98
CA TRP A 346 -24.41 8.40 4.02
C TRP A 346 -24.60 9.20 2.72
N GLY A 347 -23.49 9.46 2.03
CA GLY A 347 -23.53 10.10 0.72
C GLY A 347 -22.23 9.97 -0.05
N PHE A 348 -22.29 10.30 -1.34
CA PHE A 348 -21.20 10.26 -2.30
C PHE A 348 -20.32 11.50 -2.21
N GLN A 349 -19.01 11.29 -2.31
CA GLN A 349 -17.96 12.31 -2.26
C GLN A 349 -17.10 12.25 -3.53
N VAL A 350 -17.08 13.34 -4.28
CA VAL A 350 -16.25 13.45 -5.50
C VAL A 350 -14.77 13.58 -5.12
N VAL A 351 -14.50 14.22 -3.99
CA VAL A 351 -13.18 14.30 -3.38
C VAL A 351 -13.20 13.45 -2.13
N SER A 352 -12.48 12.33 -2.15
CA SER A 352 -12.36 11.47 -0.96
C SER A 352 -11.60 12.13 0.17
N THR A 353 -11.93 11.75 1.40
CA THR A 353 -11.41 12.37 2.62
C THR A 353 -10.72 11.37 3.57
N PRO A 354 -9.84 10.48 3.08
CA PRO A 354 -9.16 9.55 3.96
C PRO A 354 -8.31 10.31 4.99
N GLY A 355 -8.47 9.97 6.26
CA GLY A 355 -7.84 10.62 7.41
C GLY A 355 -8.61 11.84 7.95
N GLU A 356 -9.73 12.21 7.32
CA GLU A 356 -10.39 13.51 7.54
C GLU A 356 -11.91 13.38 7.68
N LYS A 357 -12.53 14.52 8.03
CA LYS A 357 -13.97 14.64 8.19
C LYS A 357 -14.69 14.65 6.83
N ASN A 358 -15.63 13.72 6.65
CA ASN A 358 -16.47 13.63 5.44
C ASN A 358 -17.49 14.77 5.29
N VAL A 359 -17.61 15.30 4.07
CA VAL A 359 -18.68 16.22 3.69
C VAL A 359 -19.29 15.71 2.38
N PRO A 360 -20.30 14.81 2.44
CA PRO A 360 -20.94 14.28 1.23
C PRO A 360 -21.48 15.36 0.30
N ASP A 361 -21.10 15.29 -0.98
CA ASP A 361 -21.57 16.19 -2.03
C ASP A 361 -23.02 15.86 -2.43
N PHE A 362 -23.36 14.56 -2.43
CA PHE A 362 -24.66 14.03 -2.86
C PHE A 362 -25.11 12.90 -1.93
N LEU A 363 -26.41 12.78 -1.66
CA LEU A 363 -26.93 11.65 -0.84
C LEU A 363 -27.16 10.39 -1.65
N GLU A 364 -27.49 10.56 -2.93
CA GLU A 364 -27.83 9.50 -3.87
C GLU A 364 -27.16 9.77 -5.22
N LEU A 365 -26.89 8.73 -5.98
CA LEU A 365 -26.47 8.87 -7.37
C LEU A 365 -27.68 9.23 -8.23
N PRO A 366 -27.50 10.08 -9.26
CA PRO A 366 -28.57 10.34 -10.22
C PRO A 366 -28.94 9.04 -10.96
N GLU A 367 -30.22 8.88 -11.25
CA GLU A 367 -30.68 7.73 -12.02
C GLU A 367 -30.15 7.80 -13.46
N LYS A 368 -29.82 6.63 -14.04
CA LYS A 368 -29.34 6.57 -15.42
C LYS A 368 -30.42 7.15 -16.35
N PRO A 369 -30.07 8.07 -17.26
CA PRO A 369 -31.05 8.66 -18.17
C PRO A 369 -31.69 7.57 -19.04
N GLN A 370 -33.01 7.65 -19.22
CA GLN A 370 -33.75 6.73 -20.07
C GLN A 370 -33.85 7.27 -21.50
N PHE A 371 -33.46 6.43 -22.44
CA PHE A 371 -33.56 6.71 -23.87
C PHE A 371 -34.85 6.11 -24.42
N SER A 372 -35.60 6.89 -25.22
CA SER A 372 -36.85 6.42 -25.85
C SER A 372 -36.67 5.30 -26.87
N ILE A 373 -35.45 5.12 -27.38
CA ILE A 373 -35.04 4.05 -28.27
C ILE A 373 -33.66 3.52 -27.86
N SER A 374 -33.42 2.22 -28.03
CA SER A 374 -32.11 1.60 -27.76
C SER A 374 -31.06 2.00 -28.80
N GLY A 375 -29.77 1.85 -28.49
CA GLY A 375 -28.71 2.01 -29.48
C GLY A 375 -28.82 0.95 -30.59
N GLY A 376 -28.62 1.34 -31.86
CA GLY A 376 -28.70 0.42 -32.99
C GLY A 376 -28.60 1.11 -34.34
N PHE A 377 -28.61 0.32 -35.42
CA PHE A 377 -28.66 0.81 -36.79
C PHE A 377 -30.13 1.00 -37.22
N TYR A 378 -30.45 2.20 -37.68
CA TYR A 378 -31.81 2.56 -38.08
C TYR A 378 -31.84 3.05 -39.52
N ASN A 379 -32.89 2.69 -40.25
CA ASN A 379 -33.16 3.28 -41.55
C ASN A 379 -33.84 4.65 -41.35
N GLY A 380 -33.16 5.72 -41.78
CA GLY A 380 -33.67 7.08 -41.71
C GLY A 380 -33.52 7.74 -40.34
N THR A 381 -33.90 9.02 -40.26
CA THR A 381 -33.77 9.85 -39.04
C THR A 381 -34.61 9.34 -37.90
N GLN A 382 -33.99 9.19 -36.72
CA GLN A 382 -34.68 8.87 -35.48
C GLN A 382 -34.85 10.12 -34.62
N THR A 383 -35.95 10.18 -33.86
CA THR A 383 -36.13 11.15 -32.78
C THR A 383 -35.86 10.46 -31.46
N LEU A 384 -34.82 10.94 -30.75
CA LEU A 384 -34.42 10.44 -29.45
C LEU A 384 -34.92 11.39 -28.36
N THR A 385 -35.69 10.87 -27.41
CA THR A 385 -36.00 11.56 -26.16
C THR A 385 -35.14 10.95 -25.06
N ILE A 386 -34.42 11.82 -24.34
CA ILE A 386 -33.69 11.44 -23.13
C ILE A 386 -34.49 11.98 -21.96
N THR A 387 -34.87 11.09 -21.05
CA THR A 387 -35.73 11.42 -19.90
C THR A 387 -34.96 11.15 -18.63
N ALA A 388 -34.98 12.11 -17.72
CA ALA A 388 -34.60 11.87 -16.35
C ALA A 388 -35.77 11.22 -15.62
N GLN A 389 -35.50 10.27 -14.73
CA GLN A 389 -36.54 9.62 -13.95
C GLN A 389 -37.02 10.52 -12.79
N SER A 390 -36.13 11.31 -12.20
CA SER A 390 -36.48 12.36 -11.23
C SER A 390 -36.57 13.75 -11.87
N ALA A 391 -37.52 14.57 -11.40
CA ALA A 391 -37.65 15.97 -11.80
C ALA A 391 -36.50 16.87 -11.29
N THR A 392 -35.70 16.39 -10.34
CA THR A 392 -34.52 17.12 -9.81
C THR A 392 -33.26 16.86 -10.61
N ASP A 393 -33.23 15.82 -11.43
CA ASP A 393 -32.07 15.43 -12.22
C ASP A 393 -31.92 16.32 -13.45
N LYS A 394 -30.68 16.74 -13.71
CA LYS A 394 -30.35 17.54 -14.89
C LYS A 394 -29.53 16.70 -15.86
N ILE A 395 -30.06 16.52 -17.06
CA ILE A 395 -29.35 15.89 -18.16
C ILE A 395 -28.55 16.97 -18.90
N TYR A 396 -27.24 16.82 -18.94
CA TYR A 396 -26.35 17.65 -19.74
C TYR A 396 -25.99 16.90 -21.03
N SER A 397 -26.45 17.40 -22.18
CA SER A 397 -25.98 16.92 -23.48
C SER A 397 -24.87 17.84 -23.99
N PRO A 398 -23.73 17.33 -24.49
CA PRO A 398 -22.75 18.18 -25.16
C PRO A 398 -23.39 18.90 -26.36
N PRO A 399 -22.93 20.12 -26.70
CA PRO A 399 -23.40 20.80 -27.89
C PRO A 399 -22.94 19.99 -29.10
N MET A 400 -23.89 19.30 -29.73
CA MET A 400 -23.74 18.45 -30.92
C MET A 400 -23.26 17.02 -30.65
N VAL A 401 -24.22 16.11 -30.45
CA VAL A 401 -24.05 14.72 -30.87
C VAL A 401 -24.46 14.65 -32.34
N GLN A 402 -23.49 14.63 -33.27
CA GLN A 402 -23.75 14.14 -34.62
C GLN A 402 -23.93 12.63 -34.51
N ILE A 403 -25.18 12.18 -34.52
CA ILE A 403 -25.52 10.78 -34.73
C ILE A 403 -25.27 10.52 -36.22
N LEU A 404 -24.17 9.82 -36.54
CA LEU A 404 -23.86 9.36 -37.90
C LEU A 404 -24.79 8.22 -38.32
#